data_AF-A0A815REE5-F1
#
_entry.id   AF-A0A815REE5-F1
#
_cell.length_a   1.000
_cell.length_b   1.000
_cell.length_c   1.000
_cell.angle_alpha   90.00
_cell.angle_beta   90.00
_cell.angle_gamma   90.00
#
_symmetry.space_group_name_H-M   'P 1'
#
loop_
_entity.id
_entity.type
_entity.pdbx_description
1 polymer ?
#
loop_
_entity_poly.entity_id
_entity_poly.type
_entity_poly.pdbx_seq_one_letter_code
_entity_poly.pdbx_strand_id
1 'polypeptide(L)'
;DSSDRLLQAADRDVNPNEIVQSSSIPQFQFQLTLPSPPITCSYILDYEQARQVFLFAMDKINSAKSYYILDGFVTDHVELCQDTSQLYLKLIFFESNIDRKCKMYKRRIDILSLLCKEISEEHYLYLIRQLLFELGECYSMLLDLKLEQKDKLNSNKILEKISNLIQLGISTFEHFILTMNDKKTNKKPEIYADEFIRPVLLAHFYIGRFHSKSIENRLENIEQSLNQYKIIVDYVDKHPNTLEYIEQEYNICKEMINLLPLKLEKLRQIK
;
A
#
# COMPACT_ATOMS: atom_id res chain seq x y z
N ASP A 1 -18.33 -70.99 65.10
CA ASP A 1 -18.51 -70.00 66.18
C ASP A 1 -17.64 -68.78 66.01
N SER A 2 -18.16 -67.79 65.29
CA SER A 2 -17.71 -66.40 65.38
C SER A 2 -18.74 -65.44 64.77
N SER A 3 -20.03 -65.79 64.85
CA SER A 3 -21.16 -64.91 64.58
C SER A 3 -21.62 -64.25 65.88
N ASP A 4 -20.76 -63.47 66.53
CA ASP A 4 -21.15 -62.80 67.79
C ASP A 4 -20.24 -61.61 68.14
N ARG A 5 -20.03 -60.71 67.16
CA ARG A 5 -19.51 -59.35 67.44
C ARG A 5 -20.23 -58.30 66.60
N LEU A 6 -21.53 -58.49 66.41
CA LEU A 6 -22.46 -57.38 66.20
C LEU A 6 -22.95 -56.94 67.57
N LEU A 7 -23.05 -55.62 67.78
CA LEU A 7 -23.57 -54.92 68.96
C LEU A 7 -22.57 -54.69 70.09
N GLN A 8 -21.86 -53.55 70.02
CA GLN A 8 -22.02 -52.42 70.95
C GLN A 8 -20.76 -51.55 70.96
N ALA A 9 -20.86 -50.37 70.35
CA ALA A 9 -20.21 -49.12 70.76
C ALA A 9 -20.69 -48.06 69.76
N ALA A 10 -21.83 -47.46 70.05
CA ALA A 10 -21.88 -46.13 70.66
C ALA A 10 -21.71 -45.04 69.59
N ASP A 11 -22.87 -44.53 69.19
CA ASP A 11 -23.17 -43.20 68.69
C ASP A 11 -21.94 -42.29 68.55
N ARG A 12 -21.56 -42.04 67.29
CA ARG A 12 -21.02 -40.75 66.90
C ARG A 12 -21.99 -40.18 65.89
N ASP A 13 -22.76 -39.19 66.33
CA ASP A 13 -23.53 -38.30 65.47
C ASP A 13 -22.58 -37.67 64.44
N VAL A 14 -22.47 -38.28 63.27
CA VAL A 14 -21.83 -37.64 62.12
C VAL A 14 -22.91 -36.83 61.43
N ASN A 15 -22.93 -35.54 61.68
CA ASN A 15 -23.76 -34.61 60.93
C ASN A 15 -23.31 -34.66 59.46
N PRO A 16 -24.16 -35.06 58.49
CA PRO A 16 -23.76 -35.19 57.08
C PRO A 16 -23.43 -33.85 56.41
N ASN A 17 -23.62 -32.73 57.13
CA ASN A 17 -23.26 -31.37 56.69
C ASN A 17 -21.99 -30.82 57.36
N GLU A 18 -21.16 -31.64 58.01
CA GLU A 18 -19.80 -31.20 58.33
C GLU A 18 -19.01 -31.05 57.02
N ILE A 19 -19.03 -29.83 56.48
CA ILE A 19 -18.06 -29.37 55.51
C ILE A 19 -16.70 -29.54 56.21
N VAL A 20 -15.97 -30.60 55.85
CA VAL A 20 -14.52 -30.65 56.06
C VAL A 20 -13.99 -29.41 55.35
N GLN A 21 -13.77 -28.33 56.11
CA GLN A 21 -13.00 -27.21 55.63
C GLN A 21 -11.60 -27.74 55.40
N SER A 22 -11.35 -28.19 54.17
CA SER A 22 -10.02 -28.52 53.70
C SER A 22 -9.22 -27.23 53.81
N SER A 23 -8.48 -27.11 54.92
CA SER A 23 -7.51 -26.07 55.14
C SER A 23 -6.54 -26.06 53.98
N SER A 24 -6.50 -24.92 53.28
CA SER A 24 -5.67 -24.57 52.13
C SER A 24 -6.01 -25.28 50.81
N ILE A 25 -6.84 -24.63 50.00
CA ILE A 25 -6.70 -24.73 48.55
C ILE A 25 -5.29 -24.21 48.23
N PRO A 26 -4.40 -25.00 47.59
CA PRO A 26 -3.11 -24.48 47.16
C PRO A 26 -3.37 -23.37 46.15
N GLN A 27 -3.15 -22.13 46.56
CA GLN A 27 -3.25 -20.96 45.71
C GLN A 27 -2.02 -20.98 44.81
N PHE A 28 -2.14 -21.61 43.64
CA PHE A 28 -1.08 -21.56 42.63
C PHE A 28 -0.93 -20.12 42.15
N GLN A 29 0.06 -19.43 42.71
CA GLN A 29 0.42 -18.09 42.30
C GLN A 29 1.21 -18.22 40.98
N PHE A 30 0.49 -18.26 39.86
CA PHE A 30 1.10 -18.14 38.54
C PHE A 30 1.70 -16.73 38.40
N GLN A 31 2.95 -16.57 38.78
CA GLN A 31 3.76 -15.42 38.37
C GLN A 31 4.13 -15.60 36.90
N LEU A 32 3.19 -15.26 36.02
CA LEU A 32 3.46 -15.13 34.60
C LEU A 32 4.21 -13.81 34.39
N THR A 33 5.54 -13.82 34.54
CA THR A 33 6.37 -12.70 34.07
C THR A 33 6.39 -12.74 32.55
N LEU A 34 5.48 -12.00 31.93
CA LEU A 34 5.53 -11.76 30.49
C LEU A 34 6.79 -10.94 30.20
N PRO A 35 7.67 -11.39 29.27
CA PRO A 35 8.79 -10.57 28.85
C PRO A 35 8.26 -9.25 28.28
N SER A 36 9.00 -8.16 28.50
CA SER A 36 8.65 -6.88 27.87
C SER A 36 8.55 -7.09 26.36
N PRO A 37 7.48 -6.61 25.70
CA PRO A 37 7.33 -6.80 24.27
C PRO A 37 8.56 -6.21 23.55
N PRO A 38 9.02 -6.85 22.47
CA PRO A 38 10.22 -6.42 21.74
C PRO A 38 10.04 -5.06 21.05
N ILE A 39 8.80 -4.57 20.98
CA ILE A 39 8.42 -3.28 20.40
C ILE A 39 7.41 -2.57 21.32
N THR A 40 7.32 -1.24 21.18
CA THR A 40 6.38 -0.42 21.93
C THR A 40 4.92 -0.76 21.62
N CYS A 41 4.07 -0.74 22.65
CA CYS A 41 2.60 -0.82 22.51
C CYS A 41 1.95 0.58 22.50
N SER A 42 2.75 1.64 22.60
CA SER A 42 2.30 3.04 22.60
C SER A 42 2.32 3.63 21.18
N TYR A 43 1.64 4.76 21.00
CA TYR A 43 1.69 5.50 19.74
C TYR A 43 3.12 5.93 19.37
N ILE A 44 3.45 5.74 18.11
CA ILE A 44 4.73 6.16 17.52
C ILE A 44 4.63 7.64 17.16
N LEU A 45 5.48 8.47 17.77
CA LEU A 45 5.43 9.93 17.59
C LEU A 45 6.61 10.50 16.79
N ASP A 46 7.71 9.76 16.69
CA ASP A 46 8.94 10.21 16.05
C ASP A 46 9.58 9.12 15.19
N TYR A 47 10.57 9.54 14.40
CA TYR A 47 11.28 8.67 13.49
C TYR A 47 12.06 7.55 14.19
N GLU A 48 12.65 7.80 15.35
CA GLU A 48 13.48 6.77 16.02
C GLU A 48 12.61 5.65 16.60
N GLN A 49 11.44 6.00 17.16
CA GLN A 49 10.43 5.02 17.57
C GLN A 49 9.92 4.23 16.35
N ALA A 50 9.57 4.92 15.25
CA ALA A 50 9.12 4.28 14.03
C ALA A 50 10.17 3.32 13.46
N ARG A 51 11.44 3.72 13.52
CA ARG A 51 12.57 2.94 13.04
C ARG A 51 12.79 1.66 13.86
N GLN A 52 12.58 1.68 15.18
CA GLN A 52 12.69 0.45 15.99
C GLN A 52 11.64 -0.58 15.58
N VAL A 53 10.39 -0.15 15.38
CA VAL A 53 9.30 -1.01 14.90
C VAL A 53 9.58 -1.49 13.48
N PHE A 54 10.07 -0.60 12.60
CA PHE A 54 10.50 -0.95 11.25
C PHE A 54 11.55 -2.07 11.27
N LEU A 55 12.60 -1.96 12.08
CA LEU A 55 13.67 -2.95 12.13
C LEU A 55 13.17 -4.30 12.63
N PHE A 56 12.32 -4.30 13.65
CA PHE A 56 11.70 -5.53 14.16
C PHE A 56 10.80 -6.19 13.11
N ALA A 57 9.91 -5.45 12.47
CA ALA A 57 9.02 -5.98 11.45
C ALA A 57 9.80 -6.49 10.22
N MET A 58 10.84 -5.75 9.81
CA MET A 58 11.72 -6.15 8.71
C MET A 58 12.44 -7.48 9.00
N ASP A 59 12.92 -7.69 10.24
CA ASP A 59 13.53 -8.95 10.67
C ASP A 59 12.55 -10.14 10.55
N LYS A 60 11.29 -9.95 10.95
CA LYS A 60 10.25 -10.98 10.84
C LYS A 60 9.85 -11.26 9.41
N ILE A 61 9.70 -10.22 8.59
CA ILE A 61 9.41 -10.38 7.15
C ILE A 61 10.56 -11.12 6.46
N ASN A 62 11.82 -10.77 6.75
CA ASN A 62 12.98 -11.46 6.16
C ASN A 62 13.05 -12.93 6.58
N SER A 63 12.74 -13.22 7.85
CA SER A 63 12.64 -14.59 8.34
C SER A 63 11.55 -15.36 7.59
N ALA A 64 10.38 -14.76 7.39
CA ALA A 64 9.29 -15.37 6.62
C ALA A 64 9.69 -15.60 5.14
N LYS A 65 10.33 -14.63 4.49
CA LYS A 65 10.80 -14.73 3.09
C LYS A 65 11.84 -15.83 2.86
N SER A 66 12.59 -16.23 3.89
CA SER A 66 13.51 -17.38 3.79
C SER A 66 12.77 -18.72 3.63
N TYR A 67 11.50 -18.78 4.05
CA TYR A 67 10.65 -19.96 3.93
C TYR A 67 9.69 -19.82 2.75
N TYR A 68 8.93 -18.72 2.70
CA TYR A 68 8.01 -18.38 1.62
C TYR A 68 8.78 -17.75 0.45
N ILE A 69 9.56 -18.58 -0.23
CA ILE A 69 10.26 -18.20 -1.47
C ILE A 69 9.27 -18.17 -2.64
N LEU A 70 9.62 -17.43 -3.70
CA LEU A 70 8.73 -17.26 -4.86
C LEU A 70 8.34 -18.59 -5.51
N ASP A 71 9.28 -19.53 -5.59
CA ASP A 71 9.02 -20.87 -6.12
C ASP A 71 8.18 -21.69 -5.14
N GLY A 72 6.95 -22.03 -5.52
CA GLY A 72 5.99 -22.77 -4.70
C GLY A 72 5.09 -21.89 -3.81
N PHE A 73 5.48 -20.67 -3.45
CA PHE A 73 4.69 -19.76 -2.59
C PHE A 73 4.52 -18.37 -3.21
N VAL A 74 4.13 -18.29 -4.48
CA VAL A 74 4.06 -17.02 -5.24
C VAL A 74 3.24 -15.95 -4.52
N THR A 75 2.01 -16.26 -4.11
CA THR A 75 1.12 -15.30 -3.45
C THR A 75 1.69 -14.82 -2.12
N ASP A 76 2.11 -15.73 -1.23
CA ASP A 76 2.66 -15.37 0.08
C ASP A 76 3.96 -14.56 -0.07
N HIS A 77 4.82 -14.92 -1.02
CA HIS A 77 6.06 -14.20 -1.28
C HIS A 77 5.81 -12.77 -1.75
N VAL A 78 4.81 -12.59 -2.62
CA VAL A 78 4.38 -11.27 -3.12
C VAL A 78 3.84 -10.42 -1.98
N GLU A 79 2.97 -10.97 -1.15
CA GLU A 79 2.40 -10.27 0.02
C GLU A 79 3.51 -9.82 0.97
N LEU A 80 4.47 -10.69 1.30
CA LEU A 80 5.63 -10.31 2.15
C LEU A 80 6.49 -9.21 1.52
N CYS A 81 6.59 -9.17 0.20
CA CYS A 81 7.29 -8.11 -0.51
C CYS A 81 6.49 -6.79 -0.54
N GLN A 82 5.17 -6.85 -0.69
CA GLN A 82 4.30 -5.68 -0.54
C GLN A 82 4.34 -5.16 0.90
N ASP A 83 4.31 -6.03 1.91
CA ASP A 83 4.48 -5.65 3.33
C ASP A 83 5.80 -4.91 3.56
N THR A 84 6.88 -5.36 2.91
CA THR A 84 8.16 -4.65 2.95
C THR A 84 8.03 -3.24 2.36
N SER A 85 7.35 -3.11 1.22
CA SER A 85 7.09 -1.82 0.56
C SER A 85 6.25 -0.90 1.45
N GLN A 86 5.17 -1.42 2.04
CA GLN A 86 4.29 -0.69 2.95
C GLN A 86 5.01 -0.27 4.23
N LEU A 87 5.89 -1.10 4.76
CA LEU A 87 6.69 -0.77 5.93
C LEU A 87 7.60 0.45 5.66
N TYR A 88 8.20 0.53 4.47
CA TYR A 88 8.89 1.74 4.03
C TYR A 88 7.95 2.94 3.91
N LEU A 89 6.72 2.77 3.39
CA LEU A 89 5.73 3.87 3.31
C LEU A 89 5.47 4.47 4.70
N LYS A 90 5.23 3.61 5.69
CA LYS A 90 4.94 4.05 7.05
C LYS A 90 6.15 4.74 7.69
N LEU A 91 7.37 4.29 7.43
CA LEU A 91 8.58 4.94 7.92
C LEU A 91 8.81 6.32 7.26
N ILE A 92 8.54 6.45 5.96
CA ILE A 92 8.68 7.70 5.19
C ILE A 92 7.87 8.84 5.82
N PHE A 93 6.71 8.54 6.41
CA PHE A 93 5.86 9.53 7.08
C PHE A 93 6.61 10.29 8.19
N PHE A 94 7.44 9.59 8.97
CA PHE A 94 8.19 10.17 10.08
C PHE A 94 9.53 10.78 9.66
N GLU A 95 10.01 10.49 8.45
CA GLU A 95 11.27 11.02 7.95
C GLU A 95 11.11 12.51 7.57
N SER A 96 12.11 13.33 7.86
CA SER A 96 12.12 14.76 7.49
C SER A 96 13.11 15.04 6.36
N ASN A 97 14.16 14.23 6.24
CA ASN A 97 15.19 14.39 5.23
C ASN A 97 14.73 13.87 3.86
N ILE A 98 14.64 14.78 2.89
CA ILE A 98 14.17 14.49 1.52
C ILE A 98 15.05 13.44 0.81
N ASP A 99 16.36 13.45 1.02
CA ASP A 99 17.26 12.46 0.40
C ASP A 99 17.01 11.06 0.94
N ARG A 100 16.73 10.93 2.24
CA ARG A 100 16.34 9.66 2.86
C ARG A 100 14.98 9.19 2.35
N LYS A 101 13.99 10.09 2.23
CA LYS A 101 12.70 9.76 1.59
C LYS A 101 12.88 9.25 0.17
N CYS A 102 13.70 9.92 -0.66
CA CYS A 102 13.99 9.49 -2.02
C CYS A 102 14.58 8.07 -2.04
N LYS A 103 15.53 7.77 -1.15
CA LYS A 103 16.15 6.43 -1.04
C LYS A 103 15.13 5.37 -0.62
N MET A 104 14.22 5.69 0.30
CA MET A 104 13.18 4.77 0.73
C MET A 104 12.17 4.49 -0.38
N TYR A 105 11.68 5.52 -1.09
CA TYR A 105 10.82 5.31 -2.28
C TYR A 105 11.55 4.53 -3.38
N LYS A 106 12.84 4.78 -3.60
CA LYS A 106 13.62 4.01 -4.57
C LYS A 106 13.69 2.53 -4.20
N ARG A 107 13.90 2.19 -2.92
CA ARG A 107 13.84 0.79 -2.46
C ARG A 107 12.48 0.13 -2.71
N ARG A 108 11.38 0.87 -2.49
CA ARG A 108 10.03 0.38 -2.81
C ARG A 108 9.87 0.10 -4.30
N ILE A 109 10.29 1.03 -5.15
CA ILE A 109 10.29 0.85 -6.62
C ILE A 109 11.10 -0.39 -7.01
N ASP A 110 12.28 -0.58 -6.42
CA ASP A 110 13.15 -1.72 -6.75
C ASP A 110 12.48 -3.05 -6.39
N ILE A 111 11.81 -3.13 -5.23
CA ILE A 111 11.04 -4.33 -4.82
C ILE A 111 9.87 -4.59 -5.79
N LEU A 112 9.01 -3.59 -6.00
CA LEU A 112 7.79 -3.74 -6.78
C LEU A 112 8.07 -4.02 -8.26
N SER A 113 9.05 -3.31 -8.84
CA SER A 113 9.43 -3.49 -10.25
C SER A 113 10.12 -4.84 -10.52
N LEU A 114 10.76 -5.45 -9.51
CA LEU A 114 11.29 -6.80 -9.62
C LEU A 114 10.15 -7.83 -9.65
N LEU A 115 9.20 -7.72 -8.71
CA LEU A 115 8.04 -8.62 -8.67
C LEU A 115 7.22 -8.60 -9.97
N CYS A 116 6.96 -7.43 -10.53
CA CYS A 116 6.24 -7.32 -11.81
C CYS A 116 6.94 -8.05 -12.97
N LYS A 117 8.25 -8.31 -12.88
CA LYS A 117 9.02 -9.03 -13.90
C LYS A 117 9.09 -10.53 -13.66
N GLU A 118 9.04 -10.95 -12.40
CA GLU A 118 9.24 -12.35 -12.00
C GLU A 118 7.92 -13.16 -12.04
N ILE A 119 6.78 -12.49 -11.94
CA ILE A 119 5.47 -13.14 -11.83
C ILE A 119 4.76 -13.13 -13.19
N SER A 120 4.07 -14.24 -13.51
CA SER A 120 3.26 -14.34 -14.72
C SER A 120 1.98 -13.51 -14.63
N GLU A 121 1.83 -12.53 -15.52
CA GLU A 121 0.61 -11.71 -15.66
C GLU A 121 -0.63 -12.53 -16.00
N GLU A 122 -0.48 -13.63 -16.74
CA GLU A 122 -1.60 -14.51 -17.10
C GLU A 122 -2.22 -15.20 -15.88
N HIS A 123 -1.36 -15.69 -14.98
CA HIS A 123 -1.76 -16.49 -13.82
C HIS A 123 -2.11 -15.63 -12.61
N TYR A 124 -1.46 -14.47 -12.45
CA TYR A 124 -1.56 -13.61 -11.26
C TYR A 124 -1.98 -12.18 -11.61
N LEU A 125 -2.90 -12.03 -12.56
CA LEU A 125 -3.35 -10.73 -13.09
C LEU A 125 -3.79 -9.73 -12.00
N TYR A 126 -4.48 -10.22 -10.97
CA TYR A 126 -4.93 -9.38 -9.86
C TYR A 126 -3.76 -8.81 -9.06
N LEU A 127 -2.76 -9.64 -8.74
CA LEU A 127 -1.54 -9.19 -8.05
C LEU A 127 -0.76 -8.21 -8.92
N ILE A 128 -0.62 -8.48 -10.23
CA ILE A 128 0.05 -7.54 -11.15
C ILE A 128 -0.65 -6.19 -11.18
N ARG A 129 -1.99 -6.15 -11.21
CA ARG A 129 -2.76 -4.90 -11.13
C ARG A 129 -2.45 -4.11 -9.86
N GLN A 130 -2.43 -4.78 -8.71
CA GLN A 130 -2.09 -4.14 -7.43
C GLN A 130 -0.65 -3.61 -7.43
N LEU A 131 0.31 -4.42 -7.88
CA LEU A 131 1.73 -4.05 -7.94
C LEU A 131 1.99 -2.88 -8.90
N LEU A 132 1.38 -2.89 -10.08
CA LEU A 132 1.51 -1.80 -11.05
C LEU A 132 0.93 -0.50 -10.49
N PHE A 133 -0.23 -0.55 -9.84
CA PHE A 133 -0.83 0.64 -9.25
C PHE A 133 0.05 1.23 -8.14
N GLU A 134 0.51 0.39 -7.20
CA GLU A 134 1.42 0.82 -6.12
C GLU A 134 2.75 1.36 -6.67
N LEU A 135 3.30 0.72 -7.71
CA LEU A 135 4.54 1.14 -8.36
C LEU A 135 4.38 2.52 -9.02
N GLY A 136 3.26 2.76 -9.71
CA GLY A 136 2.92 4.05 -10.30
C GLY A 136 2.82 5.18 -9.26
N GLU A 137 2.19 4.92 -8.11
CA GLU A 137 2.14 5.86 -6.98
C GLU A 137 3.55 6.16 -6.43
N CYS A 138 4.40 5.13 -6.32
CA CYS A 138 5.79 5.31 -5.89
C CYS A 138 6.58 6.21 -6.84
N TYR A 139 6.40 6.06 -8.16
CA TYR A 139 7.00 6.97 -9.14
C TYR A 139 6.48 8.41 -8.99
N SER A 140 5.18 8.59 -8.75
CA SER A 140 4.59 9.92 -8.58
C SER A 140 5.18 10.63 -7.35
N MET A 141 5.29 9.91 -6.23
CA MET A 141 5.87 10.45 -5.00
C MET A 141 7.37 10.75 -5.13
N LEU A 142 8.13 9.86 -5.78
CA LEU A 142 9.56 10.10 -5.99
C LEU A 142 9.80 11.30 -6.92
N LEU A 143 8.96 11.47 -7.94
CA LEU A 143 8.99 12.64 -8.82
C LEU A 143 8.80 13.93 -8.04
N ASP A 144 7.82 13.98 -7.13
CA ASP A 144 7.57 15.17 -6.30
C ASP A 144 8.79 15.56 -5.46
N LEU A 145 9.37 14.59 -4.76
CA LEU A 145 10.57 14.82 -3.96
C LEU A 145 11.75 15.30 -4.82
N LYS A 146 11.86 14.82 -6.07
CA LYS A 146 12.91 15.25 -6.99
C LYS A 146 12.69 16.66 -7.53
N LEU A 147 11.43 17.03 -7.78
CA LEU A 147 11.07 18.39 -8.16
C LEU A 147 11.33 19.39 -7.03
N GLU A 148 11.12 19.03 -5.77
CA GLU A 148 11.49 19.86 -4.60
C GLU A 148 13.00 20.10 -4.49
N GLN A 149 13.82 19.20 -5.04
CA GLN A 149 15.28 19.29 -5.03
C GLN A 149 15.86 19.97 -6.27
N LYS A 150 15.05 20.31 -7.28
CA LYS A 150 15.52 20.77 -8.60
C LYS A 150 16.42 22.00 -8.53
N ASP A 151 16.17 22.91 -7.58
CA ASP A 151 16.88 24.18 -7.45
C ASP A 151 18.23 24.05 -6.72
N LYS A 152 18.51 22.89 -6.08
CA LYS A 152 19.67 22.71 -5.17
C LYS A 152 20.90 22.03 -5.79
N LEU A 153 20.78 21.37 -6.95
CA LEU A 153 21.89 20.61 -7.55
C LEU A 153 21.98 20.91 -9.07
N ASN A 154 23.12 20.58 -9.69
CA ASN A 154 23.36 20.73 -11.13
C ASN A 154 22.16 20.24 -11.96
N SER A 155 21.52 21.18 -12.66
CA SER A 155 20.18 21.03 -13.24
C SER A 155 20.06 19.84 -14.20
N ASN A 156 21.02 19.67 -15.12
CA ASN A 156 20.83 18.76 -16.25
C ASN A 156 20.66 17.29 -15.85
N LYS A 157 21.48 16.78 -14.92
CA LYS A 157 21.36 15.38 -14.44
C LYS A 157 20.09 15.12 -13.64
N ILE A 158 19.55 16.14 -12.97
CA ILE A 158 18.26 16.01 -12.27
C ILE A 158 17.12 16.03 -13.28
N LEU A 159 17.20 16.89 -14.29
CA LEU A 159 16.20 16.99 -15.35
C LEU A 159 16.07 15.66 -16.10
N GLU A 160 17.17 15.02 -16.47
CA GLU A 160 17.15 13.68 -17.08
C GLU A 160 16.46 12.64 -16.18
N LYS A 161 16.72 12.68 -14.86
CA LYS A 161 16.07 11.79 -13.90
C LYS A 161 14.58 12.08 -13.77
N ILE A 162 14.18 13.34 -13.78
CA ILE A 162 12.77 13.76 -13.75
C ILE A 162 12.07 13.25 -15.00
N SER A 163 12.63 13.48 -16.18
CA SER A 163 12.08 13.02 -17.45
C SER A 163 11.94 11.49 -17.47
N ASN A 164 12.95 10.75 -16.99
CA ASN A 164 12.89 9.29 -16.87
C ASN A 164 11.79 8.82 -15.89
N LEU A 165 11.67 9.45 -14.71
CA LEU A 165 10.62 9.11 -13.74
C LEU A 165 9.21 9.35 -14.29
N ILE A 166 9.02 10.43 -15.07
CA ILE A 166 7.76 10.72 -15.76
C ILE A 166 7.44 9.59 -16.74
N GLN A 167 8.38 9.20 -17.60
CA GLN A 167 8.16 8.13 -18.57
C GLN A 167 7.85 6.79 -17.90
N LEU A 168 8.62 6.41 -16.87
CA LEU A 168 8.37 5.19 -16.11
C LEU A 168 6.99 5.20 -15.41
N GLY A 169 6.60 6.34 -14.83
CA GLY A 169 5.29 6.50 -14.20
C GLY A 169 4.14 6.36 -15.19
N ILE A 170 4.25 7.02 -16.35
CA ILE A 170 3.26 6.92 -17.44
C ILE A 170 3.18 5.49 -17.94
N SER A 171 4.29 4.86 -18.32
CA SER A 171 4.31 3.50 -18.86
C SER A 171 3.72 2.48 -17.88
N THR A 172 3.95 2.67 -16.58
CA THR A 172 3.41 1.78 -15.54
C THR A 172 1.89 1.88 -15.45
N PHE A 173 1.33 3.09 -15.43
CA PHE A 173 -0.12 3.27 -15.39
C PHE A 173 -0.80 2.92 -16.71
N GLU A 174 -0.14 3.14 -17.85
CA GLU A 174 -0.62 2.65 -19.15
C GLU A 174 -0.70 1.13 -19.18
N HIS A 175 0.35 0.43 -18.70
CA HIS A 175 0.31 -1.02 -18.55
C HIS A 175 -0.81 -1.47 -17.62
N PHE A 176 -0.97 -0.82 -16.47
CA PHE A 176 -2.09 -1.09 -15.56
C PHE A 176 -3.45 -0.97 -16.27
N ILE A 177 -3.70 0.10 -17.02
CA ILE A 177 -4.95 0.30 -17.77
C ILE A 177 -5.12 -0.79 -18.84
N LEU A 178 -4.04 -1.17 -19.54
CA LEU A 178 -4.07 -2.24 -20.54
C LEU A 178 -4.47 -3.59 -19.93
N THR A 179 -4.08 -3.87 -18.69
CA THR A 179 -4.49 -5.11 -18.00
C THR A 179 -6.01 -5.20 -17.80
N MET A 180 -6.76 -4.10 -17.92
CA MET A 180 -8.22 -4.05 -17.78
C MET A 180 -8.96 -4.36 -19.08
N ASN A 181 -8.25 -4.45 -20.21
CA ASN A 181 -8.87 -4.77 -21.49
C ASN A 181 -9.46 -6.18 -21.50
N ASP A 182 -10.53 -6.37 -22.28
CA ASP A 182 -11.11 -7.69 -22.50
C ASP A 182 -10.07 -8.62 -23.17
N LYS A 183 -9.85 -9.80 -22.57
CA LYS A 183 -8.80 -10.73 -23.02
C LYS A 183 -8.98 -11.23 -24.46
N LYS A 184 -10.20 -11.26 -24.98
CA LYS A 184 -10.51 -11.79 -26.32
C LYS A 184 -10.44 -10.71 -27.40
N THR A 185 -10.94 -9.52 -27.08
CA THR A 185 -11.08 -8.43 -28.05
C THR A 185 -10.01 -7.36 -27.92
N ASN A 186 -9.26 -7.36 -26.81
CA ASN A 186 -8.30 -6.32 -26.40
C ASN A 186 -8.90 -4.91 -26.40
N LYS A 187 -10.22 -4.81 -26.23
CA LYS A 187 -10.92 -3.52 -26.13
C LYS A 187 -11.12 -3.14 -24.68
N LYS A 188 -11.10 -1.83 -24.42
CA LYS A 188 -11.48 -1.28 -23.12
C LYS A 188 -12.95 -1.63 -22.84
N PRO A 189 -13.29 -2.10 -21.63
CA PRO A 189 -14.68 -2.32 -21.26
C PRO A 189 -15.42 -0.98 -21.21
N GLU A 190 -16.71 -1.00 -21.53
CA GLU A 190 -17.57 0.19 -21.42
C GLU A 190 -17.77 0.57 -19.95
N ILE A 191 -17.96 -0.43 -19.08
CA ILE A 191 -18.12 -0.29 -17.64
C ILE A 191 -17.08 -1.16 -16.94
N TYR A 192 -16.30 -0.58 -16.05
CA TYR A 192 -15.36 -1.32 -15.20
C TYR A 192 -16.09 -1.93 -14.02
N ALA A 193 -15.61 -3.06 -13.49
CA ALA A 193 -16.11 -3.59 -12.23
C ALA A 193 -15.86 -2.59 -11.09
N ASP A 194 -16.78 -2.50 -10.12
CA ASP A 194 -16.79 -1.48 -9.07
C ASP A 194 -15.43 -1.31 -8.35
N GLU A 195 -14.77 -2.42 -8.03
CA GLU A 195 -13.45 -2.44 -7.38
C GLU A 195 -12.33 -1.79 -8.22
N PHE A 196 -12.49 -1.73 -9.54
CA PHE A 196 -11.52 -1.16 -10.48
C PHE A 196 -11.89 0.23 -11.01
N ILE A 197 -13.12 0.71 -10.80
CA ILE A 197 -13.55 2.04 -11.26
C ILE A 197 -12.59 3.11 -10.73
N ARG A 198 -12.42 3.18 -9.40
CA ARG A 198 -11.54 4.16 -8.77
C ARG A 198 -10.07 4.01 -9.21
N PRO A 199 -9.44 2.82 -9.11
CA PRO A 199 -8.05 2.65 -9.58
C PRO A 199 -7.84 3.04 -11.05
N VAL A 200 -8.74 2.70 -11.96
CA VAL A 200 -8.58 3.02 -13.39
C VAL A 200 -8.67 4.52 -13.65
N LEU A 201 -9.64 5.20 -13.05
CA LEU A 201 -9.78 6.63 -13.21
C LEU A 201 -8.62 7.39 -12.53
N LEU A 202 -8.13 6.90 -11.39
CA LEU A 202 -6.92 7.44 -10.76
C LEU A 202 -5.68 7.22 -11.62
N ALA A 203 -5.54 6.09 -12.32
CA ALA A 203 -4.42 5.88 -13.24
C ALA A 203 -4.40 6.95 -14.34
N HIS A 204 -5.56 7.26 -14.93
CA HIS A 204 -5.69 8.38 -15.88
C HIS A 204 -5.31 9.72 -15.23
N PHE A 205 -5.73 9.97 -13.98
CA PHE A 205 -5.40 11.19 -13.25
C PHE A 205 -3.88 11.32 -13.04
N TYR A 206 -3.21 10.23 -12.63
CA TYR A 206 -1.77 10.21 -12.45
C TYR A 206 -1.01 10.42 -13.77
N ILE A 207 -1.42 9.79 -14.87
CA ILE A 207 -0.83 10.04 -16.20
C ILE A 207 -0.96 11.52 -16.57
N GLY A 208 -2.14 12.12 -16.37
CA GLY A 208 -2.36 13.55 -16.58
C GLY A 208 -1.43 14.42 -15.71
N ARG A 209 -1.22 14.06 -14.44
CA ARG A 209 -0.30 14.71 -13.51
C ARG A 209 1.16 14.58 -13.95
N PHE A 210 1.59 13.41 -14.42
CA PHE A 210 2.94 13.21 -14.96
C PHE A 210 3.24 14.12 -16.14
N HIS A 211 2.35 14.15 -17.13
CA HIS A 211 2.49 15.06 -18.27
C HIS A 211 2.51 16.54 -17.83
N SER A 212 1.64 16.93 -16.89
CA SER A 212 1.58 18.32 -16.41
C SER A 212 2.89 18.82 -15.76
N LYS A 213 3.71 17.88 -15.25
CA LYS A 213 5.00 18.14 -14.60
C LYS A 213 6.20 18.03 -15.54
N SER A 214 5.98 17.59 -16.78
CA SER A 214 7.04 17.53 -17.78
C SER A 214 7.51 18.93 -18.17
N ILE A 215 8.83 19.09 -18.23
CA ILE A 215 9.50 20.35 -18.58
C ILE A 215 9.81 20.38 -20.10
N GLU A 216 9.99 19.21 -20.70
CA GLU A 216 10.20 19.01 -22.12
C GLU A 216 8.87 19.01 -22.88
N ASN A 217 8.88 19.35 -24.18
CA ASN A 217 7.70 19.30 -25.07
C ASN A 217 6.40 19.83 -24.42
N ARG A 218 6.50 20.98 -23.73
CA ARG A 218 5.45 21.48 -22.82
C ARG A 218 4.06 21.61 -23.46
N LEU A 219 3.98 22.00 -24.74
CA LEU A 219 2.70 22.10 -25.46
C LEU A 219 2.02 20.74 -25.59
N GLU A 220 2.74 19.75 -26.11
CA GLU A 220 2.25 18.38 -26.28
C GLU A 220 1.88 17.76 -24.92
N ASN A 221 2.72 17.95 -23.90
CA ASN A 221 2.45 17.43 -22.58
C ASN A 221 1.20 18.06 -21.92
N ILE A 222 0.93 19.35 -22.12
CA ILE A 222 -0.32 19.95 -21.62
C ILE A 222 -1.53 19.39 -22.38
N GLU A 223 -1.41 19.15 -23.68
CA GLU A 223 -2.47 18.52 -24.49
C GLU A 223 -2.75 17.09 -24.03
N GLN A 224 -1.71 16.29 -23.78
CA GLN A 224 -1.87 14.96 -23.21
C GLN A 224 -2.52 15.00 -21.82
N SER A 225 -2.10 15.90 -20.95
CA SER A 225 -2.71 16.10 -19.63
C SER A 225 -4.21 16.40 -19.73
N LEU A 226 -4.59 17.31 -20.64
CA LEU A 226 -6.00 17.64 -20.92
C LEU A 226 -6.78 16.42 -21.41
N ASN A 227 -6.22 15.63 -22.32
CA ASN A 227 -6.87 14.43 -22.85
C ASN A 227 -7.13 13.41 -21.74
N GLN A 228 -6.18 13.20 -20.82
CA GLN A 228 -6.36 12.28 -19.68
C GLN A 228 -7.47 12.74 -18.74
N TYR A 229 -7.54 14.04 -18.41
CA TYR A 229 -8.60 14.56 -17.55
C TYR A 229 -9.99 14.51 -18.21
N LYS A 230 -10.07 14.71 -19.53
CA LYS A 230 -11.32 14.52 -20.29
C LYS A 230 -11.85 13.09 -20.19
N ILE A 231 -10.97 12.08 -20.28
CA ILE A 231 -11.39 10.67 -20.14
C ILE A 231 -12.13 10.44 -18.82
N ILE A 232 -11.65 11.04 -17.72
CA ILE A 232 -12.28 10.89 -16.40
C ILE A 232 -13.64 11.56 -16.37
N VAL A 233 -13.74 12.81 -16.83
CA VAL A 233 -15.00 13.56 -16.83
C VAL A 233 -16.03 12.90 -17.73
N ASP A 234 -15.64 12.53 -18.95
CA ASP A 234 -16.51 11.84 -19.91
C ASP A 234 -17.02 10.49 -19.36
N TYR A 235 -16.20 9.78 -18.59
CA TYR A 235 -16.59 8.51 -17.98
C TYR A 235 -17.61 8.71 -16.86
N VAL A 236 -17.34 9.63 -15.93
CA VAL A 236 -18.25 9.93 -14.81
C VAL A 236 -19.57 10.54 -15.30
N ASP A 237 -19.53 11.40 -16.32
CA ASP A 237 -20.73 12.00 -16.91
C ASP A 237 -21.62 10.96 -17.61
N LYS A 238 -21.02 9.92 -18.21
CA LYS A 238 -21.75 8.77 -18.78
C LYS A 238 -22.27 7.80 -17.72
N HIS A 239 -21.59 7.70 -16.58
CA HIS A 239 -21.93 6.79 -15.49
C HIS A 239 -22.00 7.54 -14.15
N PRO A 240 -23.07 8.32 -13.89
CA PRO A 240 -23.14 9.21 -12.73
C PRO A 240 -22.98 8.52 -11.37
N ASN A 241 -23.35 7.23 -11.27
CA ASN A 241 -23.18 6.43 -10.05
C ASN A 241 -21.70 6.28 -9.64
N THR A 242 -20.76 6.53 -10.55
CA THR A 242 -19.33 6.39 -10.28
C THR A 242 -18.73 7.61 -9.58
N LEU A 243 -19.48 8.71 -9.46
CA LEU A 243 -19.02 9.96 -8.84
C LEU A 243 -18.59 9.75 -7.38
N GLU A 244 -19.30 8.92 -6.62
CA GLU A 244 -19.00 8.68 -5.19
C GLU A 244 -17.59 8.12 -4.95
N TYR A 245 -17.03 7.42 -5.94
CA TYR A 245 -15.71 6.81 -5.83
C TYR A 245 -14.56 7.79 -6.08
N ILE A 246 -14.81 8.91 -6.77
CA ILE A 246 -13.77 9.79 -7.30
C ILE A 246 -14.15 11.28 -7.32
N GLU A 247 -15.07 11.70 -6.47
CA GLU A 247 -15.64 13.05 -6.45
C GLU A 247 -14.56 14.15 -6.41
N GLN A 248 -13.54 13.98 -5.58
CA GLN A 248 -12.46 14.96 -5.42
C GLN A 248 -11.67 15.13 -6.71
N GLU A 249 -11.17 14.04 -7.30
CA GLU A 249 -10.38 14.09 -8.51
C GLU A 249 -11.22 14.48 -9.73
N TYR A 250 -12.49 14.08 -9.79
CA TYR A 250 -13.42 14.53 -10.83
C TYR A 250 -13.60 16.05 -10.83
N ASN A 251 -13.82 16.65 -9.65
CA ASN A 251 -13.95 18.10 -9.52
C ASN A 251 -12.67 18.81 -9.97
N ILE A 252 -11.50 18.31 -9.57
CA ILE A 252 -10.20 18.82 -10.04
C ILE A 252 -10.09 18.70 -11.57
N CYS A 253 -10.46 17.55 -12.16
CA CYS A 253 -10.42 17.34 -13.60
C CYS A 253 -11.34 18.30 -14.36
N LYS A 254 -12.54 18.56 -13.87
CA LYS A 254 -13.47 19.55 -14.45
C LYS A 254 -12.85 20.94 -14.49
N GLU A 255 -12.22 21.37 -13.40
CA GLU A 255 -11.51 22.66 -13.37
C GLU A 255 -10.34 22.67 -14.37
N MET A 256 -9.54 21.61 -14.39
CA MET A 256 -8.39 21.51 -15.30
C MET A 256 -8.79 21.53 -16.78
N ILE A 257 -9.90 20.92 -17.17
CA ILE A 257 -10.40 20.95 -18.56
C ILE A 257 -10.74 22.37 -19.01
N ASN A 258 -11.17 23.25 -18.10
CA ASN A 258 -11.43 24.65 -18.41
C ASN A 258 -10.15 25.50 -18.43
N LEU A 259 -9.18 25.19 -17.56
CA LEU A 259 -7.96 25.99 -17.39
C LEU A 259 -6.85 25.66 -18.40
N LEU A 260 -6.64 24.38 -18.72
CA LEU A 260 -5.53 23.95 -19.59
C LEU A 260 -5.64 24.46 -21.04
N PRO A 261 -6.82 24.56 -21.68
CA PRO A 261 -6.94 25.14 -23.01
C PRO A 261 -6.46 26.60 -23.08
N LEU A 262 -6.83 27.42 -22.08
CA LEU A 262 -6.37 28.81 -21.98
C LEU A 262 -4.85 28.90 -21.86
N LYS A 263 -4.24 27.95 -21.13
CA LYS A 263 -2.79 27.84 -21.00
C LYS A 263 -2.12 27.42 -22.32
N LEU A 264 -2.74 26.53 -23.09
CA LEU A 264 -2.26 26.12 -24.42
C LEU A 264 -2.27 27.30 -25.40
N GLU A 265 -3.35 28.07 -25.45
CA GLU A 265 -3.46 29.24 -26.32
C GLU A 265 -2.37 30.27 -26.02
N LYS A 266 -2.16 30.59 -24.73
CA LYS A 266 -1.08 31.50 -24.31
C LYS A 266 0.30 30.99 -24.72
N LEU A 267 0.57 29.70 -24.58
CA LEU A 267 1.87 29.13 -24.97
C LEU A 267 2.07 29.09 -26.50
N ARG A 268 0.98 28.94 -27.27
CA ARG A 268 1.04 29.02 -28.74
C ARG A 268 1.32 30.45 -29.24
N GLN A 269 0.88 31.47 -28.51
CA GLN A 269 1.11 32.89 -28.84
C GLN A 269 2.53 33.39 -28.49
N ILE A 270 3.28 32.67 -27.65
CA ILE A 270 4.65 33.05 -27.24
C ILE A 270 5.72 32.48 -28.19
N LYS A 271 5.36 31.54 -29.07
CA LYS A 271 6.23 31.03 -30.14
C LYS A 271 6.11 31.89 -31.39
#